data_AF-A0A0S1XB40-F1
#
_entry.id   AF-A0A0S1XB40-F1
#
_cell.length_a   1.000
_cell.length_b   1.000
_cell.length_c   1.000
_cell.angle_alpha   90.00
_cell.angle_beta   90.00
_cell.angle_gamma   90.00
#
_symmetry.space_group_name_H-M   'P 1'
#
loop_
_entity.id
_entity.type
_entity.pdbx_description
1 polymer ?
#
loop_
_entity_poly.entity_id
_entity_poly.type
_entity_poly.pdbx_seq_one_letter_code
_entity_poly.pdbx_strand_id
1 'polypeptide(L)'
;MILMKRIVAGVVFAVVILGVFASLCISNNNTMTSPSAMQSSSVNTQTQSQNQIDVSKLHFYMFGLATCPHCKKMKQLLPEAFGKNSLTYYELQGNDHNSNLFSELYSMLGVTGVPVIGIFYDNRLVAIVEGEIPEPSKNVPIIVETAIKEKGVLFITDKTYLIPLNQTETIKKLENIFMNGEPSEG
;
A
#
# COMPACT_ATOMS: atom_id res chain seq x y z
N MET A 1 -26.12 1.67 -12.58
CA MET A 1 -25.88 3.01 -12.01
C MET A 1 -26.08 2.91 -10.50
N ILE A 2 -24.99 2.66 -9.76
CA ILE A 2 -25.04 2.40 -8.30
C ILE A 2 -24.94 3.74 -7.58
N LEU A 3 -25.96 4.06 -6.79
CA LEU A 3 -26.08 5.29 -6.02
C LEU A 3 -25.18 5.21 -4.78
N MET A 4 -23.94 5.72 -4.89
CA MET A 4 -23.05 5.90 -3.74
C MET A 4 -23.55 7.06 -2.86
N LYS A 5 -23.85 6.73 -1.59
CA LYS A 5 -24.31 7.66 -0.57
C LYS A 5 -23.12 8.48 -0.06
N ARG A 6 -23.10 9.79 -0.37
CA ARG A 6 -22.06 10.73 0.08
C ARG A 6 -22.30 11.11 1.55
N ILE A 7 -21.33 10.87 2.42
CA ILE A 7 -21.28 11.46 3.76
C ILE A 7 -20.35 12.66 3.68
N VAL A 8 -20.92 13.86 3.76
CA VAL A 8 -20.17 15.13 3.82
C VAL A 8 -19.98 15.47 5.30
N ALA A 9 -18.81 15.17 5.85
CA ALA A 9 -18.40 15.71 7.15
C ALA A 9 -17.64 17.02 6.91
N GLY A 10 -18.30 18.13 7.22
CA GLY A 10 -17.83 19.49 7.00
C GLY A 10 -16.63 19.84 7.87
N VAL A 11 -15.66 20.49 7.22
CA VAL A 11 -14.50 21.14 7.81
C VAL A 11 -14.97 22.39 8.55
N VAL A 12 -14.79 22.43 9.87
CA VAL A 12 -14.79 23.67 10.66
C VAL A 12 -13.40 23.80 11.26
N PHE A 13 -12.53 24.50 10.53
CA PHE A 13 -11.20 24.88 10.97
C PHE A 13 -11.34 26.15 11.83
N ALA A 14 -11.45 25.99 13.15
CA ALA A 14 -11.40 27.10 14.10
C ALA A 14 -10.00 27.14 14.72
N VAL A 15 -9.23 28.13 14.27
CA VAL A 15 -7.92 28.55 14.77
C VAL A 15 -8.06 28.97 16.24
N VAL A 16 -7.38 28.27 17.15
CA VAL A 16 -7.10 28.77 18.50
C VAL A 16 -5.58 28.73 18.71
N ILE A 17 -4.96 29.84 18.34
CA ILE A 17 -3.64 30.25 18.84
C ILE A 17 -3.85 30.72 20.28
N LEU A 18 -3.11 30.15 21.23
CA LEU A 18 -2.60 30.81 22.45
C LEU A 18 -1.94 29.74 23.35
N GLY A 19 -0.62 29.61 23.24
CA GLY A 19 0.21 28.78 24.09
C GLY A 19 1.41 29.58 24.58
N VAL A 20 1.35 29.96 25.85
CA VAL A 20 2.20 30.92 26.57
C VAL A 20 3.64 30.41 26.71
N PHE A 21 4.60 31.30 26.46
CA PHE A 21 6.01 31.16 26.84
C PHE A 21 6.20 31.43 28.34
N ALA A 22 6.75 30.45 29.06
CA ALA A 22 7.54 30.54 30.29
C ALA A 22 7.85 29.09 30.69
N SER A 23 9.00 28.66 31.21
CA SER A 23 10.28 29.27 31.56
C SER A 23 11.16 28.09 32.01
N LEU A 24 12.47 28.22 31.79
CA LEU A 24 13.55 27.80 32.70
C LEU A 24 13.51 26.38 33.32
N CYS A 25 14.48 25.55 32.90
CA CYS A 25 15.40 24.92 33.86
C CYS A 25 16.82 24.91 33.30
N ILE A 26 17.70 25.55 34.05
CA ILE A 26 19.16 25.58 33.99
C ILE A 26 19.69 24.49 34.94
N SER A 27 20.64 23.67 34.48
CA SER A 27 21.77 23.08 35.25
C SER A 27 22.29 21.82 34.56
N ASN A 28 23.55 21.41 34.66
CA ASN A 28 24.83 22.04 35.01
C ASN A 28 25.91 21.02 34.58
N ASN A 29 27.13 21.49 34.35
CA ASN A 29 28.29 20.74 33.87
C ASN A 29 28.61 19.46 34.67
N ASN A 30 29.15 18.45 33.98
CA ASN A 30 30.29 17.66 34.46
C ASN A 30 31.04 16.94 33.31
N THR A 31 32.31 17.35 33.16
CA THR A 31 33.52 16.52 32.99
C THR A 31 33.59 15.42 31.91
N MET A 32 34.26 15.76 30.80
CA MET A 32 35.58 15.23 30.39
C MET A 32 35.96 13.81 30.85
N THR A 33 35.88 12.82 29.95
CA THR A 33 36.99 11.92 29.54
C THR A 33 36.50 10.88 28.52
N SER A 34 37.04 10.93 27.30
CA SER A 34 37.05 9.76 26.39
C SER A 34 38.29 8.92 26.71
N PRO A 35 38.10 7.61 26.87
CA PRO A 35 38.91 6.66 26.10
C PRO A 35 38.08 5.52 25.49
N SER A 36 38.55 5.09 24.33
CA SER A 36 38.08 4.00 23.47
C SER A 36 37.79 2.68 24.20
N ALA A 37 36.75 1.98 23.76
CA ALA A 37 36.75 0.52 23.64
C ALA A 37 35.66 0.05 22.67
N MET A 38 36.07 -0.69 21.63
CA MET A 38 35.22 -1.60 20.88
C MET A 38 34.53 -2.56 21.84
N GLN A 39 33.21 -2.64 21.78
CA GLN A 39 32.50 -3.80 22.31
C GLN A 39 31.40 -4.18 21.33
N SER A 40 31.68 -5.23 20.56
CA SER A 40 30.69 -6.02 19.86
C SER A 40 29.64 -6.48 20.86
N SER A 41 28.47 -5.86 20.79
CA SER A 41 27.26 -6.35 21.43
C SER A 41 26.25 -6.57 20.32
N SER A 42 26.09 -7.84 19.98
CA SER A 42 24.96 -8.39 19.25
C SER A 42 23.68 -7.95 19.93
N VAL A 43 23.13 -6.82 19.50
CA VAL A 43 21.78 -6.39 19.85
C VAL A 43 20.84 -7.18 18.94
N ASN A 44 20.54 -8.39 19.38
CA ASN A 44 19.43 -9.17 18.87
C ASN A 44 18.16 -8.53 19.44
N THR A 45 17.76 -7.38 18.89
CA THR A 45 16.44 -6.82 19.17
C THR A 45 15.43 -7.67 18.41
N GLN A 46 15.03 -8.77 19.04
CA GLN A 46 13.77 -9.41 18.77
C GLN A 46 12.66 -8.43 19.13
N THR A 47 12.23 -7.63 18.15
CA THR A 47 11.01 -6.84 18.26
C THR A 47 9.84 -7.82 18.30
N GLN A 48 9.15 -7.80 19.44
CA GLN A 48 7.98 -8.60 19.76
C GLN A 48 6.85 -8.42 18.74
N SER A 49 6.48 -9.52 18.09
CA SER A 49 5.12 -9.95 17.73
C SER A 49 4.02 -8.87 17.70
N GLN A 50 3.90 -8.17 16.57
CA GLN A 50 2.58 -7.82 16.01
C GLN A 50 2.21 -8.93 15.03
N ASN A 51 0.92 -9.24 14.85
CA ASN A 51 0.45 -10.29 13.95
C ASN A 51 1.13 -10.20 12.57
N GLN A 52 2.25 -10.89 12.38
CA GLN A 52 2.98 -10.82 11.13
C GLN A 52 2.16 -11.61 10.13
N ILE A 53 1.52 -10.91 9.20
CA ILE A 53 0.90 -11.57 8.05
C ILE A 53 1.94 -12.47 7.38
N ASP A 54 1.49 -13.63 6.93
CA ASP A 54 2.39 -14.57 6.26
C ASP A 54 2.72 -14.03 4.86
N VAL A 55 3.91 -13.44 4.73
CA VAL A 55 4.36 -12.83 3.47
C VAL A 55 4.39 -13.81 2.31
N SER A 56 4.49 -15.12 2.57
CA SER A 56 4.45 -16.14 1.51
C SER A 56 3.07 -16.29 0.86
N LYS A 57 2.03 -15.75 1.49
CA LYS A 57 0.66 -15.71 0.97
C LYS A 57 0.35 -14.44 0.18
N LEU A 58 1.29 -13.48 0.12
CA LEU A 58 1.11 -12.25 -0.63
C LEU A 58 1.47 -12.44 -2.10
N HIS A 59 0.65 -11.86 -2.97
CA HIS A 59 0.99 -11.65 -4.36
C HIS A 59 0.46 -10.30 -4.83
N PHE A 60 1.20 -9.66 -5.72
CA PHE A 60 0.88 -8.36 -6.30
C PHE A 60 0.68 -8.51 -7.80
N TYR A 61 -0.42 -7.96 -8.30
CA TYR A 61 -0.66 -7.83 -9.74
C TYR A 61 -0.67 -6.34 -10.08
N MET A 62 0.21 -5.90 -10.97
CA MET A 62 0.39 -4.47 -11.23
C MET A 62 0.27 -4.15 -12.70
N PHE A 63 -0.72 -3.33 -13.05
CA PHE A 63 -0.79 -2.66 -14.35
C PHE A 63 0.08 -1.41 -14.33
N GLY A 64 0.89 -1.23 -15.38
CA GLY A 64 1.76 -0.06 -15.47
C GLY A 64 2.30 0.20 -16.87
N LEU A 65 3.12 1.25 -16.93
CA LEU A 65 3.89 1.61 -18.12
C LEU A 65 5.38 1.53 -17.83
N ALA A 66 6.15 0.89 -18.70
CA ALA A 66 7.60 0.76 -18.57
C ALA A 66 8.30 2.11 -18.52
N THR A 67 7.68 3.17 -19.05
CA THR A 67 8.19 4.55 -19.02
C THR A 67 7.81 5.32 -17.75
N CYS A 68 6.85 4.82 -16.94
CA CYS A 68 6.36 5.51 -15.75
C CYS A 68 7.33 5.34 -14.56
N PRO A 69 7.88 6.43 -13.99
CA PRO A 69 8.78 6.35 -12.84
C PRO A 69 8.16 5.69 -11.61
N HIS A 70 6.88 5.95 -11.34
CA HIS A 70 6.13 5.35 -10.22
C HIS A 70 5.97 3.83 -10.40
N CYS A 71 5.73 3.38 -11.63
CA CYS A 71 5.66 1.94 -11.96
C CYS A 71 7.01 1.27 -11.75
N LYS A 72 8.10 1.87 -12.26
CA LYS A 72 9.46 1.35 -12.06
C LYS A 72 9.80 1.19 -10.58
N LYS A 73 9.48 2.22 -9.77
CA LYS A 73 9.73 2.20 -8.33
C LYS A 73 8.97 1.06 -7.64
N MET A 74 7.68 0.90 -7.92
CA MET A 74 6.90 -0.20 -7.32
C MET A 74 7.33 -1.57 -7.81
N LYS A 75 7.74 -1.68 -9.08
CA LYS A 75 8.30 -2.91 -9.66
C LYS A 75 9.58 -3.37 -8.97
N GLN A 76 10.35 -2.43 -8.42
CA GLN A 76 11.53 -2.70 -7.61
C GLN A 76 11.18 -2.99 -6.15
N LEU A 77 10.43 -2.10 -5.49
CA LEU A 77 10.22 -2.15 -4.04
C LEU A 77 9.35 -3.34 -3.59
N LEU A 78 8.36 -3.76 -4.39
CA LEU A 78 7.49 -4.87 -3.99
C LEU A 78 8.25 -6.20 -3.94
N PRO A 79 9.01 -6.62 -4.98
CA PRO A 79 9.83 -7.82 -4.88
C PRO A 79 10.96 -7.74 -3.87
N GLU A 80 11.56 -6.57 -3.65
CA GLU A 80 12.57 -6.37 -2.60
C GLU A 80 12.00 -6.60 -1.20
N ALA A 81 10.77 -6.12 -0.94
CA ALA A 81 10.11 -6.25 0.35
C ALA A 81 9.52 -7.64 0.61
N PHE A 82 8.99 -8.31 -0.41
CA PHE A 82 8.14 -9.51 -0.24
C PHE A 82 8.64 -10.75 -1.00
N GLY A 83 9.78 -10.64 -1.69
CA GLY A 83 10.41 -11.75 -2.41
C GLY A 83 10.27 -11.62 -3.93
N LYS A 84 11.24 -12.18 -4.65
CA LYS A 84 11.41 -12.00 -6.11
C LYS A 84 10.18 -12.33 -6.96
N ASN A 85 9.38 -13.31 -6.52
CA ASN A 85 8.22 -13.81 -7.28
C ASN A 85 6.89 -13.22 -6.77
N SER A 86 6.93 -12.25 -5.85
CA SER A 86 5.73 -11.68 -5.26
C SER A 86 4.95 -10.77 -6.22
N LEU A 87 5.53 -10.38 -7.36
CA LEU A 87 4.92 -9.44 -8.30
C LEU A 87 4.74 -10.06 -9.69
N THR A 88 3.55 -9.91 -10.25
CA THR A 88 3.27 -10.04 -11.67
C THR A 88 3.01 -8.65 -12.24
N TYR A 89 3.79 -8.25 -13.25
CA TYR A 89 3.68 -6.96 -13.90
C TYR A 89 3.02 -7.08 -15.27
N TYR A 90 2.10 -6.16 -15.58
CA TYR A 90 1.36 -6.06 -16.82
C TYR A 90 1.69 -4.74 -17.50
N GLU A 91 2.44 -4.82 -18.60
CA GLU A 91 2.71 -3.67 -19.45
C GLU A 91 1.46 -3.29 -20.22
N LEU A 92 1.10 -2.00 -20.21
CA LEU A 92 -0.01 -1.47 -20.99
C LEU A 92 0.45 -1.05 -22.40
N GLN A 93 1.66 -0.51 -22.53
CA GLN A 93 2.13 0.02 -23.81
C GLN A 93 2.35 -1.11 -24.82
N GLY A 94 1.60 -1.06 -25.93
CA GLY A 94 1.70 -2.07 -26.99
C GLY A 94 1.10 -3.42 -26.62
N ASN A 95 0.32 -3.50 -25.54
CA ASN A 95 -0.44 -4.68 -25.16
C ASN A 95 -1.94 -4.34 -25.04
N ASP A 96 -2.70 -4.65 -26.10
CA ASP A 96 -4.13 -4.35 -26.18
C ASP A 96 -4.94 -5.15 -25.16
N HIS A 97 -4.53 -6.39 -24.85
CA HIS A 97 -5.21 -7.23 -23.87
C HIS A 97 -5.14 -6.62 -22.47
N ASN A 98 -3.94 -6.25 -22.02
CA ASN A 98 -3.74 -5.57 -20.74
C ASN A 98 -4.41 -4.19 -20.72
N SER A 99 -4.39 -3.46 -21.83
CA SER A 99 -5.07 -2.17 -21.96
C SER A 99 -6.60 -2.29 -21.83
N ASN A 100 -7.19 -3.35 -22.38
CA ASN A 100 -8.63 -3.63 -22.24
C ASN A 100 -8.98 -3.98 -20.79
N LEU A 101 -8.21 -4.85 -20.14
CA LEU A 101 -8.36 -5.16 -18.72
C LEU A 101 -8.26 -3.91 -17.84
N PHE A 102 -7.30 -3.02 -18.13
CA PHE A 102 -7.16 -1.75 -17.43
C PHE A 102 -8.34 -0.81 -17.66
N SER A 103 -8.90 -0.78 -18.87
CA SER A 103 -10.12 -0.01 -19.18
C SER A 103 -11.33 -0.49 -18.38
N GLU A 104 -11.40 -1.78 -18.05
CA GLU A 104 -12.42 -2.29 -17.14
C GLU A 104 -12.23 -1.77 -15.71
N LEU A 105 -10.98 -1.68 -15.23
CA LEU A 105 -10.70 -1.04 -13.93
C LEU A 105 -11.12 0.43 -13.94
N TYR A 106 -10.80 1.18 -15.00
CA TYR A 106 -11.24 2.56 -15.19
C TYR A 106 -12.78 2.65 -15.09
N SER A 107 -13.49 1.77 -15.79
CA SER A 107 -14.96 1.77 -15.82
C SER A 107 -15.59 1.39 -14.47
N MET A 108 -14.97 0.50 -13.72
CA MET A 108 -15.50 -0.01 -12.44
C MET A 108 -15.16 0.88 -11.25
N LEU A 109 -13.93 1.38 -11.20
CA LEU A 109 -13.36 2.04 -10.03
C LEU A 109 -13.02 3.51 -10.27
N GLY A 110 -12.98 3.95 -11.53
CA GLY A 110 -12.58 5.31 -11.89
C GLY A 110 -11.08 5.55 -11.76
N VAL A 111 -10.25 4.49 -11.79
CA VAL A 111 -8.78 4.66 -11.78
C VAL A 111 -8.34 5.42 -13.03
N THR A 112 -7.48 6.41 -12.88
CA THR A 112 -7.06 7.32 -13.97
C THR A 112 -5.57 7.27 -14.25
N GLY A 113 -4.77 6.76 -13.32
CA GLY A 113 -3.32 6.70 -13.42
C GLY A 113 -2.74 5.31 -13.21
N VAL A 114 -1.42 5.21 -13.36
CA VAL A 114 -0.62 4.01 -13.11
C VAL A 114 0.54 4.32 -12.15
N PRO A 115 1.00 3.35 -11.32
CA PRO A 115 0.57 1.94 -11.30
C PRO A 115 -0.81 1.74 -10.66
N VAL A 116 -1.50 0.67 -11.08
CA VAL A 116 -2.66 0.14 -10.33
C VAL A 116 -2.30 -1.26 -9.85
N ILE A 117 -2.31 -1.44 -8.53
CA ILE A 117 -1.77 -2.63 -7.85
C ILE A 117 -2.91 -3.37 -7.14
N GLY A 118 -3.20 -4.59 -7.57
CA GLY A 118 -4.02 -5.53 -6.81
C GLY A 118 -3.15 -6.26 -5.79
N ILE A 119 -3.48 -6.15 -4.51
CA ILE A 119 -2.85 -6.88 -3.42
C ILE A 119 -3.70 -8.10 -3.11
N PHE A 120 -3.13 -9.28 -3.27
CA PHE A 120 -3.76 -10.56 -2.97
C PHE A 120 -3.13 -11.16 -1.72
N TYR A 121 -3.96 -11.72 -0.85
CA TYR A 121 -3.53 -12.48 0.32
C TYR A 121 -4.31 -13.79 0.37
N ASP A 122 -3.60 -14.92 0.33
CA ASP A 122 -4.19 -16.27 0.29
C ASP A 122 -5.13 -16.44 -0.92
N ASN A 123 -4.66 -16.02 -2.10
CA ASN A 123 -5.38 -16.06 -3.38
C ASN A 123 -6.69 -15.26 -3.43
N ARG A 124 -6.89 -14.31 -2.50
CA ARG A 124 -8.04 -13.40 -2.52
C ARG A 124 -7.59 -11.96 -2.64
N LEU A 125 -8.29 -11.18 -3.44
CA LEU A 125 -8.05 -9.75 -3.51
C LEU A 125 -8.43 -9.11 -2.16
N VAL A 126 -7.50 -8.36 -1.56
CA VAL A 126 -7.72 -7.66 -0.28
C VAL A 126 -7.59 -6.16 -0.41
N ALA A 127 -6.83 -5.67 -1.38
CA ALA A 127 -6.78 -4.26 -1.70
C ALA A 127 -6.44 -3.98 -3.16
N ILE A 128 -6.84 -2.80 -3.62
CA ILE A 128 -6.45 -2.19 -4.89
C ILE A 128 -5.86 -0.83 -4.54
N VAL A 129 -4.67 -0.53 -5.03
CA VAL A 129 -3.99 0.75 -4.84
C VAL A 129 -3.78 1.42 -6.18
N GLU A 130 -4.27 2.65 -6.34
CA GLU A 130 -3.89 3.53 -7.44
C GLU A 130 -2.71 4.41 -6.99
N GLY A 131 -1.56 4.23 -7.60
CA GLY A 131 -0.32 4.95 -7.28
C GLY A 131 0.68 4.13 -6.46
N GLU A 132 1.62 4.83 -5.83
CA GLU A 132 2.69 4.21 -5.05
C GLU A 132 2.22 3.77 -3.67
N ILE A 133 2.76 2.64 -3.20
CA ILE A 133 2.69 2.24 -1.80
C ILE A 133 3.96 2.76 -1.10
N PRO A 134 3.88 3.79 -0.25
CA PRO A 134 5.04 4.23 0.53
C PRO A 134 5.44 3.12 1.50
N GLU A 135 6.74 2.95 1.76
CA GLU A 135 7.27 1.94 2.70
C GLU A 135 6.55 0.58 2.64
N PRO A 136 6.58 -0.17 1.52
CA PRO A 136 5.72 -1.34 1.32
C PRO A 136 5.79 -2.36 2.47
N SER A 137 6.99 -2.68 2.96
CA SER A 137 7.21 -3.62 4.08
C SER A 137 6.44 -3.27 5.36
N LYS A 138 6.12 -1.98 5.57
CA LYS A 138 5.37 -1.50 6.72
C LYS A 138 3.88 -1.37 6.42
N ASN A 139 3.53 -0.84 5.25
CA ASN A 139 2.14 -0.48 4.95
C ASN A 139 1.31 -1.64 4.41
N VAL A 140 1.89 -2.60 3.66
CA VAL A 140 1.13 -3.76 3.16
C VAL A 140 0.55 -4.62 4.29
N PRO A 141 1.31 -4.97 5.36
CA PRO A 141 0.73 -5.66 6.52
C PRO A 141 -0.51 -4.98 7.09
N ILE A 142 -0.43 -3.65 7.29
CA ILE A 142 -1.52 -2.85 7.82
C ILE A 142 -2.74 -2.86 6.88
N ILE A 143 -2.51 -2.75 5.57
CA ILE A 143 -3.57 -2.80 4.55
C ILE A 143 -4.29 -4.16 4.59
N VAL A 144 -3.54 -5.25 4.63
CA VAL A 144 -4.08 -6.63 4.65
C VAL A 144 -4.87 -6.88 5.92
N GLU A 145 -4.31 -6.54 7.08
CA GLU A 145 -5.01 -6.67 8.37
C GLU A 145 -6.30 -5.84 8.41
N THR A 146 -6.26 -4.63 7.87
CA THR A 146 -7.43 -3.74 7.80
C THR A 146 -8.50 -4.35 6.89
N ALA A 147 -8.15 -4.85 5.71
CA ALA A 147 -9.10 -5.48 4.79
C ALA A 147 -9.79 -6.71 5.43
N ILE A 148 -9.02 -7.55 6.14
CA ILE A 148 -9.54 -8.71 6.88
C ILE A 148 -10.51 -8.26 7.98
N LYS A 149 -10.12 -7.25 8.77
CA LYS A 149 -10.93 -6.70 9.86
C LYS A 149 -12.24 -6.10 9.36
N GLU A 150 -12.17 -5.29 8.30
CA GLU A 150 -13.32 -4.59 7.73
C GLU A 150 -14.15 -5.47 6.78
N LYS A 151 -13.76 -6.73 6.58
CA LYS A 151 -14.49 -7.73 5.78
C LYS A 151 -14.80 -7.19 4.38
N GLY A 152 -13.77 -6.72 3.68
CA GLY A 152 -13.90 -6.20 2.32
C GLY A 152 -12.58 -6.07 1.58
N VAL A 153 -12.65 -5.52 0.38
CA VAL A 153 -11.51 -5.09 -0.42
C VAL A 153 -11.34 -3.59 -0.25
N LEU A 154 -10.14 -3.14 0.12
CA LEU A 154 -9.84 -1.72 0.20
C LEU A 154 -9.49 -1.18 -1.18
N PHE A 155 -10.11 -0.10 -1.61
CA PHE A 155 -9.67 0.66 -2.77
C PHE A 155 -9.04 1.97 -2.32
N ILE A 156 -7.73 2.11 -2.53
CA ILE A 156 -6.89 3.17 -1.99
C ILE A 156 -6.41 4.07 -3.14
N THR A 157 -6.76 5.34 -3.05
CA THR A 157 -6.44 6.42 -4.00
C THR A 157 -6.01 7.66 -3.20
N ASP A 158 -6.46 8.87 -3.57
CA ASP A 158 -6.46 10.03 -2.66
C ASP A 158 -7.31 9.79 -1.39
N LYS A 159 -8.26 8.86 -1.49
CA LYS A 159 -9.14 8.40 -0.42
C LYS A 159 -9.19 6.88 -0.39
N THR A 160 -9.61 6.35 0.76
CA THR A 160 -9.84 4.92 0.94
C THR A 160 -11.33 4.62 0.91
N TYR A 161 -11.72 3.68 0.05
CA TYR A 161 -13.08 3.14 -0.06
C TYR A 161 -13.08 1.67 0.33
N LEU A 162 -14.18 1.20 0.90
CA LEU A 162 -14.39 -0.22 1.20
C LEU A 162 -15.37 -0.81 0.19
N ILE A 163 -14.96 -1.86 -0.51
CA ILE A 163 -15.83 -2.74 -1.30
C ILE A 163 -16.20 -3.91 -0.37
N PRO A 164 -17.42 -3.96 0.20
CA PRO A 164 -17.76 -4.98 1.20
C PRO A 164 -17.79 -6.38 0.59
N LEU A 165 -17.43 -7.41 1.37
CA LEU A 165 -17.36 -8.81 0.90
C LEU A 165 -18.69 -9.37 0.34
N ASN A 166 -19.82 -8.76 0.66
CA ASN A 166 -21.11 -9.16 0.10
C ASN A 166 -21.29 -8.76 -1.37
N GLN A 167 -20.45 -7.87 -1.92
CA GLN A 167 -20.40 -7.53 -3.34
C GLN A 167 -19.58 -8.55 -4.13
N THR A 168 -19.99 -9.82 -4.02
CA THR A 168 -19.21 -10.96 -4.52
C THR A 168 -18.98 -10.92 -6.03
N GLU A 169 -19.94 -10.45 -6.83
CA GLU A 169 -19.79 -10.29 -8.28
C GLU A 169 -18.75 -9.23 -8.64
N THR A 170 -18.79 -8.07 -7.98
CA THR A 170 -17.81 -7.00 -8.15
C THR A 170 -16.41 -7.51 -7.81
N ILE A 171 -16.25 -8.17 -6.67
CA ILE A 171 -14.94 -8.68 -6.21
C ILE A 171 -14.42 -9.75 -7.18
N LYS A 172 -15.25 -10.72 -7.59
CA LYS A 172 -14.84 -11.74 -8.57
C LYS A 172 -14.42 -11.12 -9.90
N LYS A 173 -15.13 -10.09 -10.35
CA LYS A 173 -14.77 -9.40 -11.58
C LYS A 173 -13.41 -8.69 -11.44
N LEU A 174 -13.16 -8.02 -10.31
CA LEU A 174 -11.88 -7.39 -10.03
C LEU A 174 -10.75 -8.43 -9.93
N GLU A 175 -10.96 -9.53 -9.23
CA GLU A 175 -10.01 -10.66 -9.16
C GLU A 175 -9.67 -11.18 -10.55
N ASN A 176 -10.69 -11.41 -11.39
CA ASN A 176 -10.51 -11.84 -12.76
C ASN A 176 -9.69 -10.85 -13.58
N ILE A 177 -9.92 -9.54 -13.42
CA ILE A 177 -9.14 -8.53 -14.15
C ILE A 177 -7.65 -8.63 -13.77
N PHE A 178 -7.34 -8.72 -12.46
CA PHE A 178 -5.95 -8.78 -12.00
C PHE A 178 -5.28 -10.12 -12.29
N MET A 179 -5.99 -11.24 -12.36
CA MET A 179 -5.38 -12.56 -12.55
C MET A 179 -5.23 -12.97 -14.03
N ASN A 180 -5.85 -12.25 -14.97
CA ASN A 180 -5.84 -12.61 -16.39
C ASN A 180 -5.01 -11.66 -17.28
N GLY A 181 -4.20 -10.77 -16.70
CA GLY A 181 -3.26 -9.99 -17.50
C GLY A 181 -2.19 -10.89 -18.14
N GLU A 182 -1.65 -10.44 -19.28
CA GLU A 182 -0.49 -11.05 -19.94
C GLU A 182 0.80 -10.57 -19.26
N PRO A 183 1.50 -11.43 -18.50
CA PRO A 183 2.71 -11.04 -17.78
C PRO A 183 3.76 -10.51 -18.73
N SER A 184 4.39 -9.40 -18.36
CA SER A 184 5.48 -8.80 -19.12
C SER A 184 6.77 -8.95 -18.33
N GLU A 185 7.75 -9.66 -18.90
CA GLU A 185 9.11 -9.62 -18.39
C GLU A 185 9.74 -8.27 -18.72
N GLY A 186 10.33 -7.63 -17.73
CA GLY A 186 11.15 -6.44 -17.93
C GLY A 186 11.55 -5.82 -16.61
#